data_AF-A0AAD0D307-F1
#
_entry.id   AF-A0AAD0D307-F1
#
_cell.length_a   1.000
_cell.length_b   1.000
_cell.length_c   1.000
_cell.angle_alpha   90.00
_cell.angle_beta   90.00
_cell.angle_gamma   90.00
#
_symmetry.space_group_name_H-M   'P 1'
#
loop_
_entity.id
_entity.type
_entity.pdbx_description
1 polymer ?
#
loop_
_entity_poly.entity_id
_entity_poly.type
_entity_poly.pdbx_seq_one_letter_code
_entity_poly.pdbx_strand_id
1 'polypeptide(L)'
;MSHYQHKKGQINDNAIEALLHDPLFRQRIEKNKKGKGSYLRKTKHAKRGNWEASSKQANRFLTTGLLALSGLQSAVVLRFQ
;
A
#
# COMPACT_ATOMS: atom_id res chain seq x y z
N MET A 1 25.29 -18.99 25.76
CA MET A 1 24.69 -19.04 24.41
C MET A 1 24.10 -20.41 24.16
N SER A 2 23.03 -20.52 23.38
CA SER A 2 22.52 -21.81 22.88
C SER A 2 23.35 -22.32 21.71
N HIS A 3 23.56 -23.64 21.62
CA HIS A 3 24.25 -24.28 20.50
C HIS A 3 23.28 -24.63 19.36
N TYR A 4 23.76 -24.58 18.12
CA TYR A 4 23.00 -24.99 16.92
C TYR A 4 23.13 -26.50 16.69
N GLN A 5 22.01 -27.17 16.40
CA GLN A 5 21.98 -28.60 16.08
C GLN A 5 21.98 -28.81 14.55
N HIS A 6 23.11 -29.30 14.03
CA HIS A 6 23.28 -29.60 12.59
C HIS A 6 22.73 -30.99 12.21
N LYS A 7 22.50 -31.22 10.91
CA LYS A 7 21.89 -32.46 10.40
C LYS A 7 22.89 -33.51 9.90
N LYS A 8 24.20 -33.24 9.97
CA LYS A 8 25.26 -34.11 9.44
C LYS A 8 25.54 -35.38 10.27
N GLY A 9 24.95 -35.52 11.46
CA GLY A 9 25.30 -36.60 12.39
C GLY A 9 26.63 -36.31 13.10
N GLN A 10 27.39 -37.35 13.45
CA GLN A 10 28.73 -37.20 14.00
C GLN A 10 29.70 -36.73 12.90
N ILE A 11 30.43 -35.65 13.16
CA ILE A 11 31.42 -35.12 12.22
C ILE A 11 32.80 -35.66 12.64
N ASN A 12 33.45 -36.41 11.76
CA ASN A 12 34.71 -37.09 12.07
C ASN A 12 35.95 -36.29 11.62
N ASP A 13 35.87 -35.67 10.44
CA ASP A 13 37.01 -34.99 9.83
C ASP A 13 36.94 -33.47 10.03
N ASN A 14 36.24 -32.76 9.15
CA ASN A 14 36.18 -31.30 9.15
C ASN A 14 34.80 -30.76 9.54
N ALA A 15 34.74 -30.10 10.71
CA ALA A 15 33.54 -29.47 11.22
C ALA A 15 33.02 -28.32 10.35
N ILE A 16 33.91 -27.48 9.81
CA ILE A 16 33.52 -26.29 9.05
C ILE A 16 32.93 -26.69 7.70
N GLU A 17 33.57 -27.62 7.00
CA GLU A 17 33.10 -28.14 5.72
C GLU A 17 31.77 -28.89 5.86
N ALA A 18 31.62 -29.70 6.91
CA ALA A 18 30.36 -30.34 7.22
C ALA A 18 29.23 -29.31 7.44
N LEU A 19 29.51 -28.23 8.18
CA LEU A 19 28.57 -27.15 8.40
C LEU A 19 28.28 -26.37 7.13
N LEU A 20 29.28 -26.09 6.29
CA LEU A 20 29.11 -25.40 5.01
C LEU A 20 28.05 -26.08 4.13
N HIS A 21 28.04 -27.41 4.14
CA HIS A 21 27.07 -28.23 3.40
C HIS A 21 25.79 -28.55 4.19
N ASP A 22 25.59 -27.98 5.38
CA ASP A 22 24.36 -28.06 6.17
C ASP A 22 23.35 -26.98 5.69
N PRO A 23 22.02 -27.19 5.84
CA PRO A 23 21.02 -26.20 5.44
C PRO A 23 21.17 -24.83 6.12
N LEU A 24 21.92 -24.75 7.21
CA LEU A 24 22.30 -23.49 7.85
C LEU A 24 22.91 -22.49 6.86
N PHE A 25 23.84 -22.96 6.02
CA PHE A 25 24.59 -22.14 5.06
C PHE A 25 24.10 -22.35 3.62
N ARG A 26 22.79 -22.54 3.44
CA ARG A 26 22.20 -22.59 2.09
C ARG A 26 22.28 -21.23 1.39
N GLN A 27 22.36 -21.27 0.07
CA GLN A 27 22.18 -20.08 -0.75
C GLN A 27 20.82 -19.43 -0.46
N ARG A 28 20.85 -18.11 -0.24
CA ARG A 28 19.64 -17.29 -0.05
C ARG A 28 19.45 -16.45 -1.30
N ILE A 29 18.27 -16.54 -1.88
CA ILE A 29 17.87 -15.75 -3.04
C ILE A 29 16.86 -14.71 -2.54
N GLU A 30 17.18 -13.44 -2.71
CA GLU A 30 16.25 -12.35 -2.41
C GLU A 30 15.17 -12.28 -3.49
N LYS A 31 13.92 -12.02 -3.09
CA LYS A 31 12.84 -11.77 -4.05
C LYS A 31 12.99 -10.37 -4.61
N ASN A 32 13.16 -10.28 -5.93
CA ASN A 32 13.19 -9.02 -6.65
C ASN A 32 11.85 -8.29 -6.57
N LYS A 33 11.90 -6.96 -6.51
CA LYS A 33 10.70 -6.10 -6.47
C LYS A 33 10.06 -5.89 -7.85
N LYS A 34 10.80 -6.14 -8.94
CA LYS A 34 10.37 -5.95 -10.33
C LYS A 34 10.98 -7.02 -11.23
N GLY A 35 10.28 -7.38 -12.31
CA GLY A 35 10.73 -8.36 -13.31
C GLY A 35 10.20 -9.78 -13.03
N LYS A 36 10.91 -10.80 -13.51
CA LYS A 36 10.50 -12.21 -13.38
C LYS A 36 10.45 -12.61 -11.90
N GLY A 37 9.33 -13.19 -11.46
CA GLY A 37 9.16 -13.66 -10.08
C GLY A 37 8.82 -12.57 -9.05
N SER A 38 8.64 -11.32 -9.49
CA SER A 38 8.33 -10.19 -8.59
C SER A 38 6.84 -10.00 -8.26
N TYR A 39 5.94 -10.70 -8.97
CA TYR A 39 4.50 -10.56 -8.77
C TYR A 39 4.07 -11.05 -7.38
N LEU A 40 3.31 -10.21 -6.66
CA LEU A 40 2.76 -10.50 -5.34
C LEU A 40 1.24 -10.31 -5.37
N ARG A 41 0.47 -11.36 -5.04
CA ARG A 41 -1.00 -11.29 -4.99
C ARG A 41 -1.52 -10.22 -4.02
N LYS A 42 -0.80 -9.99 -2.93
CA LYS A 42 -1.12 -8.96 -1.93
C LYS A 42 0.17 -8.23 -1.56
N THR A 43 0.16 -6.90 -1.65
CA THR A 43 1.26 -6.06 -1.18
C THR A 43 1.18 -5.88 0.34
N LYS A 44 2.28 -5.43 0.97
CA LYS A 44 2.40 -5.24 2.43
C LYS A 44 1.25 -4.41 3.03
N HIS A 45 0.72 -3.44 2.29
CA HIS A 45 -0.31 -2.49 2.75
C HIS A 45 -1.56 -2.48 1.85
N ALA A 46 -2.03 -3.66 1.43
CA ALA A 46 -3.15 -3.79 0.49
C ALA A 46 -4.52 -3.29 1.00
N LYS A 47 -4.68 -2.96 2.29
CA LYS A 47 -5.97 -2.60 2.93
C LYS A 47 -6.12 -1.15 3.37
N ARG A 48 -5.31 -0.22 2.86
CA ARG A 48 -5.43 1.21 3.23
C ARG A 48 -6.30 1.98 2.23
N GLY A 49 -7.61 1.76 2.34
CA GLY A 49 -8.67 2.74 2.08
C GLY A 49 -9.04 3.03 0.62
N ASN A 50 -10.24 2.57 0.24
CA ASN A 50 -11.14 3.29 -0.68
C ASN A 50 -11.51 4.66 -0.07
N TRP A 51 -10.54 5.57 0.13
CA TRP A 51 -10.86 6.98 0.35
C TRP A 51 -11.18 7.58 -1.02
N GLU A 52 -12.36 7.20 -1.52
CA GLU A 52 -13.02 7.91 -2.60
C GLU A 52 -13.24 9.33 -2.07
N ALA A 53 -12.32 10.24 -2.42
CA ALA A 53 -12.47 11.64 -2.08
C ALA A 53 -13.80 12.08 -2.70
N SER A 54 -14.78 12.34 -1.84
CA SER A 54 -16.12 12.78 -2.23
C SER A 54 -16.02 14.19 -2.84
N SER A 55 -15.54 14.28 -4.07
CA SER A 55 -15.55 15.51 -4.87
C SER A 55 -16.98 15.92 -5.25
N LYS A 56 -17.98 15.09 -4.93
CA LYS A 56 -19.41 15.35 -5.15
C LYS A 56 -19.98 16.47 -4.28
N GLN A 57 -19.26 16.94 -3.26
CA GLN A 57 -19.74 18.00 -2.36
C GLN A 57 -19.43 19.43 -2.85
N ALA A 58 -18.43 19.60 -3.73
CA ALA A 58 -18.00 20.92 -4.20
C ALA A 58 -19.06 21.62 -5.07
N ASN A 59 -19.79 20.86 -5.90
CA ASN A 59 -20.79 21.42 -6.79
C ASN A 59 -22.08 21.89 -6.08
N ARG A 60 -22.31 21.53 -4.80
CA ARG A 60 -23.50 21.99 -4.07
C ARG A 60 -23.38 23.44 -3.60
N PHE A 61 -22.17 23.93 -3.34
CA PHE A 61 -21.96 25.31 -2.90
C PHE A 61 -22.17 26.33 -4.03
N LEU A 62 -21.76 25.98 -5.26
CA LEU A 62 -21.90 26.86 -6.43
C LEU A 62 -23.36 26.98 -6.89
N THR A 63 -24.16 25.91 -6.81
CA THR A 63 -25.54 25.92 -7.33
C THR A 63 -26.52 26.64 -6.42
N THR A 64 -26.37 26.56 -5.10
CA THR A 64 -27.25 27.27 -4.16
C THR A 64 -26.88 28.75 -4.01
N GLY A 65 -25.60 29.10 -4.09
CA GLY A 65 -25.15 30.50 -3.99
C GLY A 65 -25.57 31.36 -5.18
N LEU A 66 -25.49 30.82 -6.41
CA LEU A 66 -25.82 31.56 -7.63
C LEU A 66 -27.34 31.83 -7.77
N LEU A 67 -28.18 30.89 -7.31
CA LEU A 67 -29.64 31.05 -7.29
C LEU A 67 -30.12 32.10 -6.27
N ALA A 68 -29.41 32.24 -5.14
CA ALA A 68 -29.74 33.27 -4.15
C ALA A 68 -29.43 34.69 -4.66
N LEU A 69 -28.39 34.86 -5.49
CA LEU A 69 -28.01 36.15 -6.04
C LEU A 69 -28.91 36.59 -7.22
N SER A 70 -29.44 35.65 -8.01
CA SER A 70 -30.35 35.97 -9.12
C SER A 70 -31.76 36.37 -8.66
N GLY A 71 -32.24 35.85 -7.52
CA GLY A 71 -33.56 36.20 -6.97
C GLY A 71 -33.69 37.64 -6.47
N LEU A 72 -32.57 38.27 -6.08
CA LEU A 72 -32.56 39.65 -5.60
C LEU A 72 -32.60 40.69 -6.73
N GLN A 73 -32.13 40.36 -7.94
CA GLN A 73 -32.20 41.30 -9.07
C GLN A 73 -33.64 41.44 -9.61
N SER A 74 -34.42 40.36 -9.61
CA SER A 74 -35.81 40.39 -10.10
C SER A 74 -36.76 41.19 -9.20
N ALA A 75 -36.48 41.27 -7.89
CA ALA A 75 -37.30 42.02 -6.94
C ALA A 75 -37.11 43.55 -7.03
N VAL A 76 -35.94 44.01 -7.50
CA VAL A 76 -35.66 45.45 -7.67
C VAL A 76 -36.31 46.00 -8.94
N VAL A 77 -36.50 45.17 -9.97
CA VAL A 77 -37.12 45.57 -11.25
C VAL A 77 -38.66 45.71 -11.15
N LEU A 78 -39.30 45.05 -10.18
CA LEU A 78 -40.77 45.08 -9.99
C LEU A 78 -41.28 46.20 -9.06
N ARG A 79 -40.42 47.11 -8.60
CA ARG A 79 -40.77 48.26 -7.72
C ARG A 79 -40.87 49.60 -8.47
N PHE A 80 -40.74 49.60 -9.80
CA PHE A 80 -40.95 50.76 -10.66
C PHE A 80 -41.93 50.40 -11.79
N GLN A 81 -43.22 50.43 -11.47
CA GLN A 81 -44.33 50.65 -12.40
C GLN A 81 -45.48 51.29 -11.63
#